data_AF-A0A822Z451-F1
#
_entry.id   AF-A0A822Z451-F1
#
_cell.length_a   1.000
_cell.length_b   1.000
_cell.length_c   1.000
_cell.angle_alpha   90.00
_cell.angle_beta   90.00
_cell.angle_gamma   90.00
#
_symmetry.space_group_name_H-M   'P 1'
#
loop_
_entity.id
_entity.type
_entity.pdbx_description
1 polymer ?
#
loop_
_entity_poly.entity_id
_entity_poly.type
_entity_poly.pdbx_seq_one_letter_code
_entity_poly.pdbx_strand_id
1 'polypeptide(L)' 'MDPFQRLYAYHNAYRLNTVAMREAAKYFIGKHDFSAFVNASRNDISPDPLKHIFRFDVIEMVCIKPLTTI' A
#
# COMPACT_ATOMS: atom_id res chain seq x y z
N MET A 1 -9.33 -16.10 -1.32
CA MET A 1 -8.51 -15.69 -2.48
C MET A 1 -9.34 -15.85 -3.75
N ASP A 2 -9.34 -14.86 -4.63
CA ASP A 2 -9.90 -14.99 -5.99
C ASP A 2 -8.79 -15.55 -6.91
N PRO A 3 -8.93 -16.78 -7.45
CA PRO A 3 -7.92 -17.39 -8.30
C PRO A 3 -7.56 -16.56 -9.54
N PHE A 4 -8.49 -15.77 -10.08
CA PHE A 4 -8.25 -14.94 -11.25
C PHE A 4 -7.37 -13.73 -10.95
N GLN A 5 -7.27 -13.32 -9.68
CA GLN A 5 -6.47 -12.18 -9.24
C GLN A 5 -5.13 -12.58 -8.60
N ARG A 6 -4.80 -13.88 -8.52
CA ARG A 6 -3.64 -14.40 -7.77
C ARG A 6 -2.30 -13.73 -8.11
N LEU A 7 -2.10 -13.33 -9.36
CA LEU A 7 -0.86 -12.69 -9.84
C LEU A 7 -0.93 -11.16 -9.87
N TYR A 8 -2.11 -10.59 -9.60
CA TYR A 8 -2.40 -9.17 -9.78
C TYR A 8 -2.81 -8.47 -8.48
N ALA A 9 -3.17 -9.23 -7.45
CA ALA A 9 -3.51 -8.72 -6.13
C ALA A 9 -2.85 -9.55 -5.04
N TYR A 10 -2.27 -8.88 -4.05
CA TYR A 10 -1.77 -9.53 -2.86
C TYR A 10 -2.94 -9.94 -1.96
N HIS A 11 -3.07 -11.24 -1.67
CA HIS A 11 -4.10 -11.74 -0.77
C HIS A 11 -3.61 -11.67 0.69
N ASN A 12 -4.29 -10.89 1.52
CA ASN A 12 -4.17 -10.97 2.96
C ASN A 12 -5.31 -11.81 3.53
N ALA A 13 -4.98 -12.84 4.32
CA ALA A 13 -5.98 -13.69 4.98
C ALA A 13 -6.72 -12.95 6.11
N TYR A 14 -6.13 -11.90 6.66
CA TYR A 14 -6.67 -11.12 7.76
C TYR A 14 -7.28 -9.80 7.28
N ARG A 15 -8.28 -9.34 8.03
CA ARG A 15 -8.89 -8.03 7.78
C ARG A 15 -7.91 -6.93 8.16
N LEU A 16 -7.63 -6.04 7.21
CA LEU A 16 -6.80 -4.87 7.43
C LEU A 16 -7.57 -3.78 8.18
N ASN A 17 -6.87 -3.06 9.06
CA ASN A 17 -7.42 -1.87 9.70
C ASN A 17 -7.13 -0.64 8.82
N THR A 18 -8.06 -0.33 7.92
CA THR A 18 -7.90 0.78 6.96
C THR A 18 -7.84 2.14 7.64
N VAL A 19 -8.42 2.31 8.84
CA VAL A 19 -8.31 3.54 9.64
C VAL A 19 -6.87 3.73 10.10
N ALA A 20 -6.28 2.71 10.75
CA ALA A 20 -4.89 2.78 11.21
C ALA A 20 -3.90 2.97 10.05
N MET A 21 -4.14 2.32 8.90
CA MET A 21 -3.32 2.49 7.71
C MET A 21 -3.39 3.92 7.15
N ARG A 22 -4.58 4.54 7.14
CA ARG A 22 -4.75 5.95 6.72
C ARG A 22 -4.02 6.91 7.67
N GLU A 23 -4.07 6.66 8.98
CA GLU A 23 -3.30 7.45 9.93
C GLU A 23 -1.79 7.27 9.71
N ALA A 24 -1.33 6.04 9.50
CA ALA A 24 0.07 5.75 9.22
C ALA A 24 0.56 6.42 7.92
N ALA A 25 -0.26 6.43 6.86
CA ALA A 25 0.06 7.03 5.56
C ALA A 25 0.41 8.52 5.67
N LYS A 26 -0.17 9.26 6.62
CA LYS A 26 0.13 10.69 6.83
C LYS A 26 1.59 10.95 7.19
N TYR A 27 2.24 10.04 7.91
CA TYR A 27 3.64 10.17 8.29
C TYR A 27 4.60 10.08 7.10
N PHE A 28 4.15 9.52 5.97
CA PHE A 28 4.96 9.38 4.76
C PHE A 28 4.99 10.66 3.91
N ILE A 29 4.01 11.56 4.05
CA ILE A 29 3.92 12.79 3.24
C ILE A 29 5.01 13.77 3.67
N GLY A 30 5.67 14.42 2.71
CA GLY A 30 6.80 15.32 2.93
C GLY A 30 8.14 14.66 2.61
N LYS A 31 9.23 15.29 3.06
CA LYS A 31 10.61 14.87 2.77
C LYS A 31 11.14 14.01 3.92
N HIS A 32 11.43 12.74 3.63
CA HIS A 32 11.89 11.77 4.62
C HIS A 32 13.05 10.93 4.08
N ASP A 33 13.81 10.35 5.01
CA ASP A 33 14.81 9.32 4.72
C ASP A 33 14.12 7.96 4.59
N PHE A 34 14.26 7.31 3.43
CA PHE A 34 13.62 6.02 3.13
C PHE A 34 14.59 4.83 3.18
N SER A 35 15.79 4.98 3.76
CA SER A 35 16.79 3.92 3.87
C SER A 35 16.23 2.62 4.49
N ALA A 36 15.32 2.71 5.45
CA ALA A 36 14.66 1.55 6.07
C ALA A 36 13.76 0.74 5.10
N PHE A 37 13.41 1.29 3.93
CA PHE A 37 12.54 0.65 2.93
C PHE A 37 13.31 0.19 1.68
N VAL A 38 14.64 0.37 1.65
CA VAL A 38 15.48 0.01 0.50
C VAL A 38 15.73 -1.50 0.46
N ASN A 39 15.75 -2.07 -0.74
CA ASN A 39 16.18 -3.45 -0.92
C ASN A 39 17.70 -3.57 -0.76
N ALA A 40 18.16 -4.14 0.35
CA ALA A 40 19.58 -4.35 0.66
C ALA A 40 20.31 -5.30 -0.31
N SER A 41 19.58 -6.10 -1.11
CA SER A 41 20.17 -7.06 -2.05
C SER A 41 20.50 -6.45 -3.42
N ARG A 42 20.19 -5.15 -3.63
CA ARG A 42 20.44 -4.46 -4.89
C ARG A 42 21.74 -3.67 -4.81
N ASN A 43 22.56 -3.76 -5.84
CA ASN A 43 23.82 -3.03 -5.93
C ASN A 43 23.68 -1.72 -6.73
N ASP A 44 22.52 -1.48 -7.34
CA ASP A 44 22.14 -0.31 -8.14
C ASP A 44 21.28 0.70 -7.36
N ILE A 45 21.45 0.76 -6.04
CA ILE A 45 20.66 1.63 -5.17
C ILE A 45 21.04 3.10 -5.43
N SER A 46 20.02 3.95 -5.60
CA SER A 46 20.22 5.40 -5.61
C SER A 46 20.87 5.83 -4.29
N PRO A 47 22.04 6.49 -4.32
CA PRO A 47 22.80 6.80 -3.10
C PRO A 47 22.09 7.81 -2.18
N ASP A 48 21.09 8.54 -2.69
CA ASP A 48 20.28 9.47 -1.90
C ASP A 48 19.00 8.77 -1.40
N PRO A 49 18.89 8.49 -0.09
CA PRO A 49 17.70 7.88 0.49
C PRO A 49 16.57 8.89 0.69
N LEU A 50 16.80 10.19 0.53
CA LEU A 50 15.78 11.22 0.74
C LEU A 50 14.78 11.20 -0.43
N LYS A 51 13.49 11.09 -0.10
CA LYS A 51 12.40 11.20 -1.06
C LYS A 51 11.35 12.17 -0.54
N HIS A 52 10.70 12.86 -1.47
CA HIS A 52 9.58 13.75 -1.18
C HIS A 52 8.29 13.12 -1.69
N ILE A 53 7.43 12.67 -0.78
CA ILE A 53 6.11 12.13 -1.12
C ILE A 53 5.08 13.25 -1.04
N PHE A 54 4.43 13.55 -2.16
CA PHE A 54 3.40 14.59 -2.24
C PHE A 54 2.02 14.08 -1.82
N ARG A 55 1.76 12.78 -1.98
CA ARG A 55 0.45 12.18 -1.73
C ARG A 55 0.58 10.69 -1.40
N PHE A 56 -0.15 10.24 -0.39
CA PHE A 56 -0.26 8.83 -0.02
C PHE A 56 -1.68 8.55 0.48
N ASP A 57 -2.50 7.93 -0.36
CA ASP A 57 -3.88 7.57 0.01
C ASP A 57 -4.06 6.07 0.20
N VAL A 58 -4.88 5.70 1.18
CA VAL A 58 -5.33 4.32 1.39
C VAL A 58 -6.81 4.24 1.06
N ILE A 59 -7.12 3.61 -0.08
CA ILE A 59 -8.47 3.47 -0.62
C ILE A 59 -8.95 2.03 -0.35
N GLU A 60 -10.15 1.91 0.23
CA GLU A 60 -10.82 0.63 0.40
C GLU A 60 -11.85 0.49 -0.72
N MET A 61 -11.60 -0.44 -1.65
CA MET A 61 -12.58 -0.76 -2.69
C MET A 61 -13.67 -1.63 -2.10
N VAL A 62 -14.83 -1.03 -1.86
CA VAL A 62 -16.02 -1.77 -1.46
C VAL A 62 -16.58 -2.43 -2.71
N CYS A 63 -16.60 -3.76 -2.75
CA CYS A 63 -17.35 -4.49 -3.78
C CYS A 63 -18.83 -4.13 -3.60
N ILE A 64 -19.39 -3.39 -4.56
CA ILE A 64 -20.82 -3.21 -4.68
C ILE A 64 -21.37 -4.59 -5.05
N LYS A 65 -21.93 -5.31 -4.07
CA LYS A 65 -22.69 -6.51 -4.38
C LYS A 65 -23.89 -6.06 -5.23
N PRO A 66 -24.13 -6.66 -6.41
CA PRO A 66 -25.37 -6.40 -7.12
C PRO A 66 -26.53 -6.70 -6.16
N LEU A 67 -27.50 -5.78 -6.12
CA LEU A 67 -28.77 -6.01 -5.43
C LEU A 67 -29.35 -7.30 -5.99
N THR A 68 -29.26 -8.40 -5.23
CA THR A 68 -30.07 -9.58 -5.48
C THR A 68 -31.50 -9.17 -5.21
N THR A 69 -32.20 -8.77 -6.27
CA THR A 69 -33.65 -8.65 -6.29
C THR A 69 -34.22 -10.06 -6.11
N ILE A 70 -34.96 -10.19 -5.00
CA ILE A 70 -35.89 -11.25 -4.52
C ILE A 70 -36.04 -12.51 -5.38
#